data_AF-A0A946J1A7-F1
#
_entry.id   AF-A0A946J1A7-F1
#
_cell.length_a   1.000
_cell.length_b   1.000
_cell.length_c   1.000
_cell.angle_alpha   90.00
_cell.angle_beta   90.00
_cell.angle_gamma   90.00
#
_symmetry.space_group_name_H-M   'P 1'
#
loop_
_entity.id
_entity.type
_entity.pdbx_description
1 polymer ?
#
loop_
_entity_poly.entity_id
_entity_poly.type
_entity_poly.pdbx_seq_one_letter_code
_entity_poly.pdbx_strand_id
1 'polypeptide(L)' 'MKVYVINGPNINLLGTREPEIYGYETLDDIAKKCIENGNKKGIDVKFMQSNYEG' A
#
# COMPACT_ATOMS: atom_id res chain seq x y z
N MET A 1 -13.94 -12.10 5.52
CA MET A 1 -13.93 -11.35 4.23
C MET A 1 -12.49 -11.11 3.83
N LYS A 2 -12.16 -11.15 2.53
CA LYS A 2 -10.79 -10.93 2.03
C LYS A 2 -10.75 -9.74 1.07
N VAL A 3 -9.79 -8.86 1.26
CA VAL A 3 -9.58 -7.65 0.45
C VAL A 3 -8.17 -7.68 -0.12
N TYR A 4 -8.06 -7.36 -1.41
CA TYR A 4 -6.79 -7.19 -2.10
C TYR A 4 -6.57 -5.72 -2.40
N VAL A 5 -5.42 -5.18 -2.01
CA VAL A 5 -4.98 -3.84 -2.37
C VAL A 5 -3.82 -4.01 -3.34
N ILE A 6 -4.06 -3.68 -4.62
CA ILE A 6 -3.08 -3.85 -5.70
C ILE A 6 -2.69 -2.46 -6.18
N ASN A 7 -1.40 -2.17 -6.10
CA ASN A 7 -0.83 -0.88 -6.49
C ASN A 7 -0.07 -1.03 -7.81
N GLY A 8 -0.27 -0.07 -8.70
CA GLY A 8 0.37 -0.06 -10.02
C GLY A 8 1.82 0.43 -10.01
N PRO A 9 2.37 0.73 -11.19
CA PRO A 9 3.76 1.11 -11.35
C PRO A 9 4.14 2.38 -10.59
N ASN A 10 5.40 2.44 -10.16
CA ASN A 10 6.05 3.57 -9.47
C ASN A 10 5.52 3.88 -8.06
N ILE A 11 4.46 3.22 -7.59
CA ILE A 11 3.93 3.40 -6.23
C ILE A 11 4.92 2.91 -5.16
N ASN A 12 5.86 2.04 -5.53
CA ASN A 12 7.00 1.68 -4.68
C ASN A 12 7.94 2.86 -4.34
N LEU A 13 7.79 4.01 -4.99
CA LEU A 13 8.60 5.22 -4.75
C LEU A 13 7.98 6.18 -3.73
N LEU A 14 6.80 5.88 -3.18
CA LEU A 14 6.18 6.70 -2.14
C LEU A 14 7.13 6.92 -0.95
N GLY A 15 7.09 8.11 -0.37
CA GLY A 15 7.99 8.55 0.70
C GLY A 15 9.36 9.05 0.20
N THR A 16 9.72 8.83 -1.07
CA THR A 16 10.99 9.32 -1.65
C THR A 16 10.79 10.23 -2.85
N ARG A 17 9.81 9.92 -3.72
CA ARG A 17 9.47 10.76 -4.87
C ARG A 17 8.52 11.87 -4.45
N GLU A 18 8.94 13.12 -4.71
CA GLU A 18 8.11 14.33 -4.53
C GLU A 18 7.27 14.27 -3.24
N PRO A 19 7.89 14.06 -2.06
CA PRO A 19 7.16 13.79 -0.81
C PRO A 19 6.30 14.97 -0.35
N GLU A 20 6.59 16.18 -0.81
CA GLU A 20 5.73 17.36 -0.63
C GLU A 20 4.38 17.24 -1.36
N ILE A 21 4.31 16.39 -2.40
CA ILE A 21 3.08 16.10 -3.16
C ILE A 21 2.43 14.81 -2.64
N TYR A 22 3.22 13.73 -2.52
CA TYR A 22 2.70 12.38 -2.26
C TYR A 22 2.73 11.97 -0.78
N GLY A 23 3.29 12.80 0.09
CA GLY A 23 3.53 12.50 1.48
C GLY A 23 4.85 11.78 1.72
N TYR A 24 5.27 11.82 2.97
CA TYR A 24 6.53 11.23 3.44
C TYR A 24 6.39 9.75 3.85
N GLU A 25 5.18 9.21 3.84
CA GLU A 25 4.94 7.81 4.18
C GLU A 25 5.38 6.90 3.04
N THR A 26 6.06 5.81 3.39
CA THR A 26 6.45 4.79 2.42
C THR A 26 5.27 3.88 2.09
N LEU A 27 5.38 3.14 0.98
CA LEU A 27 4.39 2.12 0.65
C LEU A 27 4.25 1.05 1.74
N ASP A 28 5.35 0.70 2.42
CA ASP A 28 5.35 -0.28 3.51
C ASP A 28 4.62 0.24 4.75
N ASP A 29 4.72 1.55 5.04
CA ASP A 29 3.98 2.17 6.15
C ASP A 29 2.47 2.11 5.89
N ILE A 30 2.07 2.43 4.66
CA ILE A 30 0.68 2.34 4.21
C ILE A 30 0.19 0.89 4.27
N ALA A 31 0.99 -0.07 3.80
CA ALA A 31 0.64 -1.49 3.84
C ALA A 31 0.39 -1.98 5.28
N LYS A 32 1.26 -1.61 6.23
CA LYS A 32 1.07 -1.93 7.66
C LYS A 32 -0.24 -1.34 8.19
N LYS A 33 -0.51 -0.06 7.91
CA LYS A 33 -1.76 0.61 8.33
C LYS A 33 -3.00 -0.09 7.76
N CYS A 34 -2.97 -0.50 6.49
CA CYS A 34 -4.06 -1.24 5.86
C CYS A 34 -4.30 -2.59 6.53
N ILE A 35 -3.24 -3.36 6.76
CA ILE A 35 -3.31 -4.69 7.39
C ILE A 35 -3.81 -4.58 8.84
N GLU A 36 -3.27 -3.66 9.63
CA GLU A 36 -3.70 -3.43 11.01
C GLU A 36 -5.17 -3.03 11.10
N ASN A 37 -5.63 -2.13 10.22
CA ASN A 37 -7.03 -1.73 10.17
C ASN A 37 -7.95 -2.87 9.70
N GLY A 38 -7.49 -3.69 8.76
CA GLY A 38 -8.17 -4.91 8.34
C GLY A 38 -8.35 -5.88 9.51
N ASN A 39 -7.26 -6.18 10.21
CA ASN A 39 -7.24 -7.07 11.37
C ASN A 39 -8.20 -6.62 12.47
N LYS A 40 -8.22 -5.31 12.80
CA LYS A 40 -9.16 -4.73 13.77
C LYS A 40 -10.64 -4.94 13.40
N LYS A 41 -10.94 -5.15 12.11
CA LYS A 41 -12.29 -5.37 11.58
C LYS A 41 -12.57 -6.83 11.19
N GLY A 42 -11.64 -7.76 11.47
CA GLY A 42 -11.77 -9.16 11.06
C GLY A 42 -11.69 -9.36 9.54
N ILE A 43 -10.96 -8.49 8.83
CA ILE A 43 -10.75 -8.53 7.38
C ILE A 43 -9.31 -8.95 7.09
N ASP A 44 -9.15 -10.00 6.29
CA ASP A 44 -7.83 -10.40 5.75
C ASP A 44 -7.47 -9.46 4.58
N VAL A 45 -6.41 -8.67 4.75
CA VAL A 45 -5.93 -7.71 3.75
C VAL A 45 -4.65 -8.25 3.13
N LYS A 46 -4.68 -8.49 1.82
CA LYS A 46 -3.49 -8.81 1.03
C LYS A 46 -3.06 -7.58 0.24
N PHE A 47 -1.86 -7.10 0.52
CA PHE A 47 -1.29 -5.90 -0.10
C PHE A 47 -0.23 -6.29 -1.12
N MET A 48 -0.29 -5.71 -2.32
CA MET A 48 0.60 -6.02 -3.44
C MET A 48 0.93 -4.76 -4.23
N GLN A 49 2.09 -4.77 -4.89
CA GLN A 49 2.50 -3.76 -5.85
C GLN A 49 3.25 -4.43 -7.00
N SER A 50 3.06 -3.90 -8.21
CA SER A 50 3.79 -4.33 -9.40
C SER A 50 4.09 -3.16 -10.32
N ASN A 51 5.28 -3.15 -10.91
CA ASN A 51 5.62 -2.27 -12.03
C ASN A 51 5.28 -2.86 -13.40
N TYR A 52 4.84 -4.12 -13.42
CA TYR A 52 4.47 -4.85 -14.62
C TYR A 52 2.96 -5.01 -14.70
N GLU A 53 2.40 -4.72 -15.87
CA GLU A 53 0.96 -4.84 -16.14
C GLU A 53 0.53 -6.32 -16.27
N GLY A 54 1.40 -7.19 -16.82
CA GLY A 54 1.17 -8.63 -16.95
C GLY A 54 2.28 -9.34 -17.73
#